data_AF-A0A8E2JV70-F1
#
_entry.id   AF-A0A8E2JV70-F1
#
_cell.length_a   1.000
_cell.length_b   1.000
_cell.length_c   1.000
_cell.angle_alpha   90.00
_cell.angle_beta   90.00
_cell.angle_gamma   90.00
#
_symmetry.space_group_name_H-M   'P 1'
#
loop_
_entity.id
_entity.type
_entity.pdbx_description
1 polymer ?
#
loop_
_entity_poly.entity_id
_entity_poly.type
_entity_poly.pdbx_seq_one_letter_code
_entity_poly.pdbx_strand_id
1 'polypeptide(L)' 'MTQQYYTERLLPLYIKEIQRQRIYYNRDGILQEDNYPLHGTRSQDGKARRLKESNWINILLHPAQSPDLNPIEGI' A
#
# COMPACT_ATOMS: atom_id res chain seq x y z
N MET A 1 -1.83 15.48 -3.55
CA MET A 1 -0.82 14.42 -3.80
C MET A 1 -0.98 13.91 -5.23
N THR A 2 0.10 13.63 -5.96
CA THR A 2 0.05 13.04 -7.32
C THR A 2 0.45 11.57 -7.28
N GLN A 3 0.05 10.77 -8.28
CA GLN A 3 0.44 9.36 -8.33
C GLN A 3 1.97 9.22 -8.39
N GLN A 4 2.61 10.08 -9.18
CA GLN A 4 4.06 10.13 -9.30
C GLN A 4 4.72 10.36 -7.94
N TYR A 5 4.27 11.38 -7.20
CA TYR A 5 4.81 11.66 -5.86
C TYR A 5 4.62 10.48 -4.92
N TYR A 6 3.42 9.88 -4.90
CA TYR A 6 3.15 8.70 -4.10
C TYR A 6 4.11 7.54 -4.44
N THR A 7 4.27 7.21 -5.72
CA THR A 7 5.14 6.11 -6.15
C THR A 7 6.62 6.36 -5.98
N GLU A 8 7.08 7.60 -6.11
CA GLU A 8 8.50 7.94 -6.08
C GLU A 8 9.00 8.33 -4.68
N ARG A 9 8.10 8.76 -3.79
CA ARG A 9 8.47 9.31 -2.47
C ARG A 9 7.87 8.56 -1.29
N LEU A 10 6.57 8.22 -1.33
CA LEU A 10 5.89 7.61 -0.18
C LEU A 10 5.95 6.09 -0.19
N LEU A 11 5.49 5.47 -1.28
CA LEU A 11 5.43 4.02 -1.41
C LEU A 11 6.79 3.32 -1.19
N PRO A 12 7.94 3.86 -1.63
CA PRO A 12 9.25 3.28 -1.31
C PRO A 12 9.54 3.22 0.20
N LEU A 13 9.06 4.19 0.98
CA LEU A 13 9.22 4.18 2.44
C LEU A 13 8.40 3.05 3.07
N TYR A 14 7.16 2.86 2.60
CA TYR A 14 6.30 1.76 3.06
C TYR A 14 6.91 0.40 2.70
N ILE A 15 7.40 0.23 1.47
CA ILE A 15 8.06 -1.00 1.02
C ILE A 15 9.27 -1.32 1.90
N LYS A 16 10.13 -0.33 2.15
CA LYS A 16 11.32 -0.49 3.00
C LYS A 16 10.93 -0.97 4.40
N GLU A 17 9.90 -0.38 4.98
CA GLU A 17 9.45 -0.75 6.33
C GLU A 17 8.83 -2.15 6.37
N ILE A 18 7.99 -2.50 5.39
CA ILE A 18 7.39 -3.83 5.28
C ILE A 18 8.49 -4.90 5.11
N GLN A 19 9.50 -4.64 4.28
CA GLN A 19 10.63 -5.56 4.10
C GLN A 19 11.44 -5.72 5.38
N ARG A 20 11.67 -4.63 6.12
CA ARG A 20 12.34 -4.67 7.43
C ARG A 20 11.56 -5.53 8.42
N GLN A 21 10.24 -5.33 8.50
CA GLN A 21 9.37 -6.12 9.37
C GLN A 21 9.33 -7.59 8.96
N ARG A 22 9.33 -7.88 7.65
CA ARG A 22 9.37 -9.25 7.13
C ARG A 22 10.60 -10.01 7.64
N ILE A 23 11.77 -9.36 7.60
CA ILE A 23 13.02 -9.94 8.12
C ILE A 23 12.95 -10.11 9.64
N TYR A 24 12.50 -9.08 10.36
CA TYR A 24 12.49 -9.08 11.82
C TYR A 24 11.53 -10.10 12.43
N TYR A 25 10.31 -10.19 11.90
CA TYR A 25 9.27 -11.09 12.40
C TYR A 25 9.23 -12.45 11.71
N ASN A 26 10.01 -12.64 10.63
CA ASN A 26 9.96 -13.81 9.74
C ASN A 26 8.52 -14.13 9.28
N ARG A 27 7.76 -13.09 8.92
CA ARG A 27 6.36 -13.17 8.48
C ARG A 27 6.10 -12.13 7.41
N ASP A 28 5.18 -12.45 6.48
CA ASP A 28 4.73 -11.45 5.53
C ASP A 28 3.91 -10.36 6.20
N GLY A 29 4.19 -9.11 5.83
CA GLY A 29 3.35 -7.97 6.15
C GLY A 29 2.24 -7.80 5.11
N ILE A 30 1.11 -7.24 5.55
CA ILE A 30 0.01 -6.82 4.68
C ILE A 30 -0.05 -5.29 4.72
N LEU A 31 0.01 -4.65 3.56
CA LEU A 31 -0.25 -3.23 3.41
C LEU A 31 -1.76 -3.01 3.35
N GLN A 32 -2.30 -2.27 4.31
CA GLN A 32 -3.66 -1.75 4.25
C GLN A 32 -3.59 -0.26 3.90
N GLU A 33 -4.41 0.13 2.94
CA GLU A 33 -4.62 1.51 2.50
C GLU A 33 -6.06 1.63 1.98
N ASP A 34 -6.56 2.86 1.84
CA ASP A 34 -7.86 3.09 1.22
C ASP A 34 -7.82 2.88 -0.31
N ASN A 35 -8.99 2.76 -0.93
CA ASN A 35 -9.12 2.56 -2.38
C ASN A 35 -8.92 3.85 -3.20
N TYR A 36 -8.07 4.77 -2.73
CA TYR A 36 -7.78 5.99 -3.46
C TYR A 36 -7.17 5.69 -4.84
N PRO A 37 -7.56 6.40 -5.92
CA PRO A 37 -7.14 6.07 -7.29
C PRO A 37 -5.62 5.97 -7.44
N LEU A 38 -4.86 6.80 -6.71
CA LEU A 38 -3.40 6.86 -6.83
C LEU A 38 -2.72 5.61 -6.27
N HIS A 39 -3.38 4.86 -5.38
CA HIS A 39 -2.84 3.66 -4.75
C HIS A 39 -2.77 2.46 -5.71
N GLY A 40 -3.33 2.60 -6.92
CA GLY A 40 -3.26 1.55 -7.95
C GLY A 40 -4.33 0.47 -7.77
N THR A 41 -5.43 0.78 -7.07
CA THR A 41 -6.55 -0.15 -6.82
C THR A 41 -7.55 -0.23 -7.98
N ARG A 42 -7.50 0.72 -8.92
CA ARG A 42 -8.44 0.84 -10.05
C ARG A 42 -7.96 0.23 -11.37
N SER A 43 -6.66 -0.01 -11.53
CA SER A 43 -6.10 -0.60 -12.75
C SER A 43 -4.93 -1.53 -12.43
N GLN A 44 -4.86 -2.65 -13.14
CA GLN A 44 -3.77 -3.63 -12.98
C GLN A 44 -2.42 -3.08 -13.49
N ASP A 45 -2.45 -2.08 -14.38
CA ASP A 45 -1.25 -1.50 -14.99
C ASP A 45 -0.73 -0.23 -14.30
N GLY A 46 -1.37 0.20 -13.21
CA GLY A 46 -0.96 1.39 -12.48
C GLY A 46 0.46 1.29 -11.93
N LYS A 47 1.25 2.38 -12.00
CA LYS A 47 2.63 2.42 -11.48
C LYS A 47 2.72 1.96 -10.02
N ALA A 48 1.75 2.36 -9.19
CA ALA A 48 1.67 1.96 -7.79
C ALA A 48 1.43 0.46 -7.61
N ARG A 49 0.52 -0.13 -8.40
CA ARG A 49 0.23 -1.58 -8.38
C ARG A 49 1.48 -2.36 -8.76
N ARG A 50 2.09 -2.04 -9.90
CA ARG A 50 3.31 -2.71 -10.39
C ARG A 50 4.46 -2.63 -9.40
N LEU A 51 4.66 -1.48 -8.76
CA LEU A 51 5.73 -1.32 -7.77
C LEU A 51 5.48 -2.16 -6.50
N LYS A 52 4.23 -2.32 -6.07
CA LYS A 52 3.87 -3.22 -4.96
C LYS A 52 4.09 -4.68 -5.32
N GLU A 53 3.66 -5.10 -6.50
CA GLU A 53 3.83 -6.47 -7.01
C GLU A 53 5.30 -6.84 -7.18
N SER A 54 6.11 -5.96 -7.78
CA SER A 54 7.55 -6.19 -7.97
C SER A 54 8.34 -6.27 -6.66
N ASN A 55 7.74 -5.82 -5.54
CA ASN A 55 8.34 -5.87 -4.22
C ASN A 55 7.64 -6.90 -3.30
N TRP A 56 6.79 -7.77 -3.86
CA TRP A 56 6.06 -8.81 -3.12
C TRP A 56 5.27 -8.25 -1.94
N ILE A 57 4.61 -7.11 -2.14
CA ILE A 57 3.75 -6.48 -1.13
C ILE A 57 2.35 -7.06 -1.25
N ASN A 58 1.90 -7.71 -0.18
CA ASN A 58 0.51 -8.15 -0.05
C ASN A 58 -0.36 -6.94 0.30
N ILE A 59 -1.46 -6.73 -0.42
CA ILE A 59 -2.37 -5.60 -0.23
C ILE A 59 -3.70 -6.13 0.32
N LEU A 60 -4.23 -5.49 1.36
CA LEU A 60 -5.58 -5.79 1.84
C LEU A 60 -6.61 -5.12 0.93
N LEU A 61 -7.61 -5.89 0.47
CA LEU A 61 -8.75 -5.31 -0.22
C LEU A 61 -9.60 -4.53 0.79
N HIS A 62 -9.61 -3.20 0.66
CA HIS A 62 -10.40 -2.33 1.51
C HIS A 62 -11.72 -1.95 0.80
N PRO A 63 -12.89 -2.01 1.47
CA PRO A 63 -14.16 -1.61 0.86
C PRO A 63 -14.24 -0.09 0.64
N ALA A 64 -15.02 0.31 -0.38
CA ALA A 64 -15.23 1.74 -0.65
C ALA A 64 -16.06 2.39 0.46
N GLN A 65 -15.78 3.66 0.76
CA GLN A 65 -16.54 4.47 1.73
C GLN A 65 -16.64 3.84 3.13
N SER A 66 -15.60 3.11 3.57
CA SER A 66 -15.57 2.44 4.88
C SER A 66 -14.44 2.97 5.77
N PRO A 67 -14.45 4.27 6.12
CA PRO A 67 -13.41 4.85 6.98
C PRO A 67 -13.40 4.21 8.38
N ASP A 68 -14.53 3.68 8.85
CA ASP A 68 -14.66 2.91 10.08
C ASP A 68 -13.82 1.62 10.08
N LEU A 69 -13.51 1.08 8.90
CA LEU A 69 -12.65 -0.09 8.71
C LEU A 69 -11.18 0.30 8.43
N ASN A 70 -10.84 1.59 8.46
CA ASN A 70 -9.50 2.10 8.24
C ASN A 70 -8.89 2.58 9.57
N PRO A 71 -7.97 1.82 10.19
CA PRO A 71 -7.46 2.15 11.52
C PRO A 71 -6.82 3.53 11.64
N ILE A 72 -6.30 4.09 10.54
CA ILE A 72 -5.68 5.42 10.55
C ILE A 72 -6.68 6.56 10.72
N GLU A 73 -7.95 6.35 10.35
CA GLU A 73 -9.03 7.35 10.45
C GLU A 73 -9.60 7.44 11.87
N GLY A 74 -9.35 6.42 12.70
CA GLY A 74 -9.80 6.35 14.09
C GLY A 74 -8.81 6.88 15.13
N ILE A 75 -7.71 7.50 14.68
CA ILE A 75 -6.69 8.16 15.51
C ILE A 75 -7.06 9.62 15.72
#